data_AF-A0A1Q7UKK0-F1
#
_entry.id   AF-A0A1Q7UKK0-F1
#
_cell.length_a   1.000
_cell.length_b   1.000
_cell.length_c   1.000
_cell.angle_alpha   90.00
_cell.angle_beta   90.00
_cell.angle_gamma   90.00
#
_symmetry.space_group_name_H-M   'P 1'
#
loop_
_entity.id
_entity.type
_entity.pdbx_description
1 polymer ?
#
loop_
_entity_poly.entity_id
_entity_poly.type
_entity_poly.pdbx_seq_one_letter_code
_entity_poly.pdbx_strand_id
1 'polypeptide(L)' 'MRIQFKLREGATLDVPGAVRLFPDDTDPELASLYVIELPDDEAADALDELKRSSAVEFAEPQAERWLRG' A
#
# COMPACT_ATOMS: atom_id res chain seq x y z
N MET A 1 1.27 -11.87 -3.16
CA MET A 1 1.98 -10.58 -3.37
C MET A 1 1.69 -9.54 -2.29
N ARG A 2 2.70 -8.73 -1.92
CA ARG A 2 2.56 -7.58 -1.00
C ARG A 2 2.56 -6.27 -1.79
N ILE A 3 1.61 -5.38 -1.52
CA ILE A 3 1.49 -4.06 -2.18
C ILE A 3 1.66 -2.98 -1.11
N GLN A 4 2.60 -2.07 -1.32
CA GLN A 4 2.72 -0.86 -0.53
C GLN A 4 2.06 0.30 -1.29
N PHE A 5 1.29 1.11 -0.57
CA PHE A 5 0.71 2.32 -1.13
C PHE A 5 0.72 3.46 -0.12
N LYS A 6 0.73 4.69 -0.63
CA LYS A 6 0.64 5.91 0.18
C LYS A 6 -0.66 6.63 -0.15
N LEU A 7 -1.40 7.02 0.87
CA LEU A 7 -2.54 7.91 0.71
C LEU A 7 -2.07 9.36 0.61
N ARG A 8 -2.80 10.17 -0.17
CA ARG A 8 -2.62 11.62 -0.15
C ARG A 8 -2.98 12.18 1.22
N GLU A 9 -2.39 13.31 1.59
CA GLU A 9 -2.71 14.00 2.83
C GLU A 9 -4.23 14.26 2.95
N GLY A 10 -4.81 13.83 4.07
CA GLY A 10 -6.25 13.97 4.34
C GLY A 10 -7.16 12.99 3.57
N ALA A 11 -6.62 12.16 2.69
CA ALA A 11 -7.39 11.13 2.01
C ALA A 11 -7.64 9.92 2.92
N THR A 12 -8.82 9.32 2.76
CA THR A 12 -9.19 8.07 3.42
C THR A 12 -9.63 7.09 2.34
N LEU A 13 -9.10 5.87 2.41
CA LEU A 13 -9.45 4.77 1.52
C LEU A 13 -9.60 3.52 2.37
N ASP A 14 -10.76 2.90 2.30
CA ASP A 14 -11.01 1.63 2.97
C ASP A 14 -10.56 0.50 2.04
N VAL A 15 -9.41 -0.08 2.36
CA VAL A 15 -8.85 -1.21 1.61
C VAL A 15 -8.86 -2.42 2.54
N PRO A 16 -9.68 -3.45 2.27
CA PRO A 16 -9.79 -4.62 3.14
C PRO A 16 -8.44 -5.30 3.38
N GLY A 17 -8.04 -5.46 4.65
CA GLY A 17 -6.77 -6.08 5.00
C GLY A 17 -5.54 -5.19 4.86
N ALA A 18 -5.69 -3.93 4.46
CA ALA A 18 -4.59 -2.97 4.51
C ALA A 18 -4.27 -2.57 5.96
N VAL A 19 -2.98 -2.55 6.28
CA VAL A 19 -2.45 -2.13 7.58
C VAL A 19 -1.49 -0.98 7.40
N ARG A 20 -1.43 -0.06 8.37
CA ARG A 20 -0.42 1.01 8.37
C ARG A 20 0.96 0.41 8.57
N LEU A 21 1.93 0.89 7.79
CA LEU A 21 3.30 0.45 7.92
C LEU A 21 3.96 1.06 9.18
N PHE A 22 3.58 2.28 9.54
CA PHE A 22 4.07 3.02 10.70
C PHE A 22 2.90 3.61 11.50
N PRO A 23 2.17 2.81 12.29
CA PRO A 23 0.97 3.28 12.99
C PRO A 23 1.24 4.25 14.14
N ASP A 24 2.42 4.15 14.78
CA ASP A 24 2.82 4.97 15.93
C ASP A 24 3.66 6.20 15.55
N ASP A 25 3.87 6.44 14.26
CA ASP A 25 4.69 7.55 13.79
C ASP A 25 3.86 8.84 13.72
N THR A 26 4.47 9.95 14.15
CA THR A 26 3.85 11.28 14.10
C THR A 26 4.11 12.01 12.79
N ASP A 27 5.03 11.50 11.98
CA ASP A 27 5.31 12.05 10.66
C ASP A 27 4.14 11.74 9.70
N PRO A 28 3.50 12.76 9.11
CA PRO A 28 2.35 12.57 8.24
C PRO A 28 2.68 11.78 6.97
N GLU A 29 3.93 11.85 6.48
CA GLU A 29 4.35 11.09 5.31
C GLU A 29 4.42 9.59 5.61
N LEU A 30 4.93 9.23 6.79
CA LEU A 30 5.03 7.84 7.24
C LEU A 30 3.70 7.27 7.71
N ALA A 31 2.90 8.07 8.42
CA ALA A 31 1.57 7.68 8.89
C ALA A 31 0.57 7.42 7.74
N SER A 32 0.87 7.95 6.55
CA SER A 32 0.08 7.76 5.33
C SER A 32 0.50 6.52 4.51
N LEU A 33 1.48 5.75 4.97
CA LEU A 33 1.94 4.52 4.32
C LEU A 33 1.16 3.30 4.82
N TYR A 34 0.65 2.54 3.86
CA TYR A 34 -0.11 1.32 4.08
C TYR A 34 0.49 0.18 3.27
N VAL A 35 0.17 -1.02 3.73
CA VAL A 35 0.50 -2.26 3.05
C VAL A 35 -0.66 -3.22 3.11
N ILE A 36 -0.87 -3.94 2.01
CA ILE A 36 -1.81 -5.03 1.92
C ILE A 36 -1.11 -6.27 1.36
N GLU A 37 -1.45 -7.43 1.90
CA GLU A 37 -1.00 -8.72 1.39
C GLU A 37 -2.20 -9.43 0.76
N LEU A 38 -2.08 -9.74 -0.53
CA LEU A 38 -3.12 -10.38 -1.33
C LEU A 38 -2.54 -11.59 -2.08
N PRO A 39 -3.37 -12.59 -2.42
CA PRO A 39 -3.02 -13.60 -3.40
C PRO A 39 -2.59 -12.96 -4.73
N ASP A 40 -1.65 -13.56 -5.45
CA ASP A 40 -1.10 -12.99 -6.68
C ASP A 40 -2.15 -12.76 -7.78
N ASP A 41 -3.21 -13.58 -7.83
CA ASP A 41 -4.32 -13.43 -8.75
C ASP A 41 -5.19 -12.19 -8.44
N GLU A 42 -5.34 -11.82 -7.17
CA GLU A 42 -6.11 -10.63 -6.73
C GLU A 42 -5.25 -9.36 -6.68
N ALA A 43 -3.95 -9.52 -6.45
CA ALA A 43 -3.05 -8.40 -6.21
C ALA A 43 -2.82 -7.53 -7.45
N ALA A 44 -2.92 -8.10 -8.66
CA ALA A 44 -2.79 -7.33 -9.90
C ALA A 44 -3.96 -6.35 -10.07
N ASP A 45 -5.19 -6.80 -9.83
CA ASP A 45 -6.39 -5.97 -9.93
C ASP A 45 -6.40 -4.90 -8.83
N ALA A 46 -6.11 -5.28 -7.58
CA ALA A 46 -6.02 -4.34 -6.47
C ALA A 46 -4.94 -3.25 -6.71
N LEU A 47 -3.80 -3.62 -7.28
CA LEU A 47 -2.74 -2.66 -7.63
C LEU A 47 -3.19 -1.66 -8.69
N ASP A 48 -3.89 -2.12 -9.72
CA ASP A 48 -4.41 -1.25 -10.78
C ASP A 48 -5.51 -0.31 -10.24
N GLU A 49 -6.41 -0.80 -9.38
CA GLU A 49 -7.42 0.02 -8.70
C GLU A 49 -6.78 1.10 -7.82
N LEU A 50 -5.78 0.73 -7.01
CA LEU A 50 -5.04 1.69 -6.18
C LEU A 50 -4.37 2.77 -7.02
N LYS A 51 -3.77 2.42 -8.16
CA LYS A 51 -3.13 3.38 -9.07
C LYS A 51 -4.12 4.33 -9.74
N ARG A 52 -5.37 3.89 -9.95
CA ARG A 52 -6.44 4.73 -10.52
C ARG A 52 -7.16 5.58 -9.48
N SER A 53 -7.02 5.27 -8.20
CA SER A 53 -7.65 6.00 -7.11
C SER A 53 -7.02 7.39 -6.95
N SER A 54 -7.87 8.42 -6.91
CA SER A 54 -7.43 9.79 -6.63
C SER A 54 -6.95 10.00 -5.19
N ALA A 55 -7.33 9.10 -4.28
CA ALA A 55 -6.93 9.11 -2.87
C ALA A 55 -5.49 8.60 -2.67
N VAL A 56 -4.94 7.89 -3.64
CA VAL A 56 -3.62 7.27 -3.57
C VAL A 56 -2.59 8.17 -4.25
N GLU A 57 -1.48 8.42 -3.58
CA GLU A 57 -0.35 9.15 -4.13
C GLU A 57 0.55 8.22 -4.95
N PHE A 58 0.82 7.02 -4.44
CA PHE A 58 1.49 5.95 -5.18
C PHE A 58 1.07 4.57 -4.66
N ALA A 59 1.16 3.57 -5.53
CA ALA A 59 0.98 2.16 -5.17
C ALA A 59 1.94 1.29 -5.98
N GLU A 60 2.68 0.43 -5.29
CA GLU A 60 3.73 -0.40 -5.87
C GLU A 60 3.74 -1.80 -5.26
N PRO A 61 4.01 -2.85 -6.06
CA PRO A 61 4.27 -4.17 -5.51
C PRO A 61 5.62 -4.12 -4.78
N GLN A 62 5.65 -4.56 -3.52
CA GLN A 62 6.91 -4.83 -2.87
C GLN A 62 7.50 -6.08 -3.54
N ALA A 63 8.57 -5.88 -4.31
CA ALA A 63 9.35 -6.99 -4.79
C ALA A 63 9.78 -7.83 -3.58
N GLU A 64 9.44 -9.12 -3.59
CA GLU A 64 9.99 -10.06 -2.63
C GLU A 64 11.51 -9.95 -2.76
N ARG A 65 12.16 -9.33 -1.77
CA ARG A 65 13.60 -9.19 -1.77
C ARG A 65 14.15 -10.58 -1.46
N TRP A 66 14.34 -11.38 -2.51
CA TRP A 66 15.18 -12.57 -2.44
C TRP A 66 16.56 -12.07 -2.06
N LEU A 67 16.85 -12.05 -0.76
CA LEU A 67 18.21 -12.00 -0.24
C LEU A 67 18.88 -13.28 -0.75
N ARG A 68 19.41 -13.25 -1.98
CA ARG A 68 20.34 -14.26 -2.45
C ARG A 68 21.61 -14.11 -1.63
N GLY A 69 21.77 -15.00 -0.64
CA GLY A 69 23.08 -15.40 -0.14
C GLY A 69 23.82 -16.23 -1.19
#